data_AF-A0A914YLX4-F1
#
_entry.id   AF-A0A914YLX4-F1
#
_cell.length_a   1.000
_cell.length_b   1.000
_cell.length_c   1.000
_cell.angle_alpha   90.00
_cell.angle_beta   90.00
_cell.angle_gamma   90.00
#
_symmetry.space_group_name_H-M   'P 1'
#
loop_
_entity.id
_entity.type
_entity.pdbx_description
1 polymer ?
#
loop_
_entity_poly.entity_id
_entity_poly.type
_entity_poly.pdbx_seq_one_letter_code
_entity_poly.pdbx_strand_id
1 'polypeptide(L)'
;MRSQLKSLGYAIDWSREFATCRPDYYVHEQRMFTRLMCKGLAYRRNAVVNWDPVDQTVLANEQVIDGRGWRSGALVEKREIPQWFLRITDYAQELLDGLDELEGWPESVKTMQRNWNRPFRKAWRSSSTCAMSMAARWTRCACSPPARTR
;
A
#
# COMPACT_ATOMS: atom_id res chain seq x y z
N MET A 1 -19.57 -2.39 -20.75
CA MET A 1 -19.91 -3.52 -19.85
C MET A 1 -21.38 -3.59 -19.47
N ARG A 2 -22.13 -2.48 -19.34
CA ARG A 2 -23.55 -2.49 -18.95
C ARG A 2 -24.44 -3.42 -19.78
N SER A 3 -24.34 -3.36 -21.11
CA SER A 3 -25.11 -4.23 -22.02
C SER A 3 -24.80 -5.72 -21.81
N GLN A 4 -23.53 -6.06 -21.61
CA GLN A 4 -23.08 -7.44 -21.35
C GLN A 4 -23.61 -7.98 -20.01
N LEU A 5 -23.62 -7.16 -18.95
CA LEU A 5 -24.17 -7.57 -17.65
C LEU A 5 -25.69 -7.79 -17.71
N LYS A 6 -26.39 -6.98 -18.51
CA LYS A 6 -27.83 -7.19 -18.77
C LYS A 6 -28.08 -8.47 -19.57
N SER A 7 -27.27 -8.77 -20.59
CA SER A 7 -27.42 -10.00 -21.38
C SER A 7 -27.13 -11.27 -20.58
N LEU A 8 -26.28 -11.18 -19.56
CA LEU A 8 -26.00 -12.29 -18.63
C LEU A 8 -27.11 -12.51 -17.59
N GLY A 9 -28.15 -11.66 -17.57
CA GLY A 9 -29.29 -11.82 -16.66
C GLY A 9 -29.02 -11.40 -15.21
N TYR A 10 -27.97 -10.60 -14.95
CA TYR A 10 -27.71 -10.12 -13.59
C TYR A 10 -28.78 -9.12 -13.12
N ALA A 11 -29.40 -9.41 -11.99
CA ALA A 11 -30.38 -8.55 -11.33
C ALA A 11 -29.68 -7.41 -10.55
N ILE A 12 -29.13 -6.44 -11.27
CA ILE A 12 -28.53 -5.23 -10.72
C ILE A 12 -29.59 -4.12 -10.67
N ASP A 13 -29.70 -3.43 -9.53
CA ASP A 13 -30.50 -2.20 -9.42
C ASP A 13 -29.79 -1.04 -10.13
N TRP A 14 -30.11 -0.86 -11.41
CA TRP A 14 -29.54 0.20 -12.24
C TRP A 14 -29.97 1.62 -11.83
N SER A 15 -30.94 1.77 -10.91
CA SER A 15 -31.30 3.09 -10.37
C SER A 15 -30.21 3.68 -9.49
N ARG A 16 -29.31 2.83 -8.97
CA ARG A 16 -28.17 3.19 -8.10
C ARG A 16 -26.84 3.22 -8.85
N GLU A 17 -26.87 3.20 -10.19
CA GLU A 17 -25.66 3.27 -11.01
C GLU A 17 -24.98 4.64 -10.82
N PHE A 18 -23.67 4.61 -10.54
CA PHE A 18 -22.82 5.80 -10.53
C PHE A 18 -21.51 5.51 -11.26
N ALA A 19 -20.81 6.57 -11.66
CA ALA A 19 -19.48 6.46 -12.24
C ALA A 19 -18.54 7.44 -11.55
N THR A 20 -17.39 6.95 -11.09
CA THR A 20 -16.45 7.71 -10.24
C THR A 20 -15.83 8.92 -10.95
N CYS A 21 -15.77 8.90 -12.28
CA CYS A 21 -15.28 9.99 -13.10
C CYS A 21 -16.29 11.13 -13.33
N ARG A 22 -17.55 10.97 -12.91
CA ARG A 22 -18.56 12.00 -13.11
C ARG A 22 -18.49 13.09 -12.02
N PRO A 23 -18.76 14.37 -12.36
CA PRO A 23 -18.68 15.47 -11.40
C PRO A 23 -19.65 15.36 -10.21
N ASP A 24 -20.82 14.79 -10.44
CA ASP A 24 -21.81 14.50 -9.40
C ASP A 24 -21.30 13.52 -8.35
N TYR A 25 -20.33 12.67 -8.69
CA TYR A 25 -19.69 11.75 -7.75
C TYR A 25 -18.42 12.32 -7.11
N TYR A 26 -17.41 12.72 -7.90
CA TYR A 26 -16.10 13.09 -7.34
C TYR A 26 -16.13 14.38 -6.50
N VAL A 27 -17.19 15.20 -6.60
CA VAL A 27 -17.40 16.34 -5.70
C VAL A 27 -17.45 15.91 -4.23
N HIS A 28 -17.95 14.71 -3.96
CA HIS A 28 -18.00 14.15 -2.61
C HIS A 28 -16.61 13.75 -2.12
N GLU A 29 -15.79 13.17 -2.99
CA GLU A 29 -14.39 12.84 -2.70
C GLU A 29 -13.56 14.10 -2.42
N GLN A 30 -13.72 15.15 -3.25
CA GLN A 30 -13.08 16.44 -3.03
C GLN A 30 -13.44 17.02 -1.67
N ARG A 31 -14.74 17.04 -1.33
CA ARG A 31 -15.22 17.52 -0.01
C ARG A 31 -14.68 16.68 1.15
N MET A 32 -14.63 15.36 1.01
CA MET A 32 -14.04 14.47 2.00
C MET A 32 -12.55 14.79 2.20
N PHE A 33 -11.81 14.95 1.11
CA PHE A 33 -10.39 15.28 1.16
C PHE A 33 -10.12 16.62 1.84
N THR A 34 -10.89 17.67 1.54
CA THR A 34 -10.74 18.98 2.20
C THR A 34 -11.00 18.86 3.72
N ARG A 35 -12.01 18.08 4.12
CA ARG A 35 -12.29 17.84 5.55
C ARG A 35 -11.15 17.09 6.24
N LEU A 36 -10.59 16.06 5.60
CA LEU A 36 -9.44 15.33 6.12
C LEU A 36 -8.21 16.24 6.24
N MET A 37 -8.00 17.12 5.27
CA MET A 37 -6.93 18.12 5.30
C MET A 37 -7.11 19.10 6.47
N CYS A 38 -8.31 19.64 6.67
CA CYS A 38 -8.61 20.53 7.80
C CYS A 38 -8.41 19.85 9.16
N LYS A 39 -8.62 18.53 9.25
CA LYS A 39 -8.36 17.72 10.46
C LYS A 39 -6.89 17.30 10.60
N GLY A 40 -6.01 17.69 9.68
CA GLY A 40 -4.60 17.29 9.67
C GLY A 40 -4.35 15.84 9.25
N LEU A 41 -5.37 15.10 8.84
CA LEU A 41 -5.29 13.71 8.41
C LEU A 41 -4.79 13.56 6.96
N ALA A 42 -4.98 14.58 6.13
CA ALA A 42 -4.33 14.67 4.81
C ALA A 42 -3.22 15.72 4.85
N TYR A 43 -2.01 15.36 4.46
CA TYR A 43 -0.84 16.23 4.53
C TYR A 43 0.08 16.04 3.32
N ARG A 44 0.91 17.04 3.04
CA ARG A 44 1.89 17.01 1.96
C ARG A 44 3.29 16.83 2.53
N ARG A 45 4.06 15.90 1.97
CA ARG A 45 5.46 15.64 2.34
C ARG A 45 6.25 15.27 1.09
N ASN A 46 7.53 15.63 1.07
CA ASN A 46 8.45 15.08 0.06
C ASN A 46 8.67 13.59 0.35
N ALA A 47 8.40 12.77 -0.65
CA ALA A 47 8.63 11.34 -0.59
C ALA A 47 9.48 10.92 -1.79
N VAL A 48 10.36 9.95 -1.53
CA VAL A 48 11.03 9.21 -2.61
C VAL A 48 10.01 8.24 -3.17
N VAL A 49 9.60 8.49 -4.40
CA VAL A 49 8.54 7.74 -5.07
C VAL A 49 9.09 7.03 -6.29
N ASN A 50 8.44 5.92 -6.65
CA ASN A 50 8.68 5.20 -7.89
C ASN A 50 8.06 6.03 -9.03
N TRP A 51 8.86 6.41 -10.02
CA TRP A 51 8.45 7.24 -11.15
C TRP A 51 8.54 6.44 -12.44
N ASP A 52 7.46 6.45 -13.21
CA ASP A 52 7.46 5.92 -14.57
C ASP A 52 7.79 7.04 -15.57
N PRO A 53 8.92 6.96 -16.31
CA PRO A 53 9.29 7.99 -17.27
C PRO A 53 8.41 8.03 -18.52
N VAL A 54 7.69 6.95 -18.84
CA VAL A 54 6.81 6.85 -20.01
C VAL A 54 5.42 7.35 -19.66
N ASP A 55 4.83 6.82 -18.59
CA ASP A 55 3.49 7.22 -18.14
C ASP A 55 3.47 8.58 -17.41
N GLN A 56 4.66 9.13 -17.13
CA GLN A 56 4.88 10.39 -16.43
C GLN A 56 4.07 10.51 -15.14
N THR A 57 4.04 9.42 -14.38
CA THR A 57 3.25 9.32 -13.16
C THR A 57 4.00 8.59 -12.05
N VAL A 58 3.56 8.83 -10.83
CA VAL A 58 4.03 8.12 -9.65
C VAL A 58 3.36 6.75 -9.59
N LEU A 59 4.15 5.72 -9.33
CA LEU A 59 3.68 4.35 -9.12
C LEU A 59 3.70 3.98 -7.63
N ALA A 60 2.66 3.29 -7.19
CA ALA A 60 2.66 2.61 -5.89
C ALA A 60 3.60 1.40 -5.91
N ASN A 61 3.98 0.87 -4.74
CA ASN A 61 4.89 -0.28 -4.65
C ASN A 61 4.31 -1.52 -5.36
N GLU A 62 3.00 -1.69 -5.33
CA GLU A 62 2.26 -2.79 -5.93
C GLU A 62 2.21 -2.72 -7.46
N GLN A 63 2.51 -1.55 -8.03
CA GLN A 63 2.48 -1.31 -9.47
C GLN A 63 3.86 -1.48 -10.13
N VAL A 64 4.87 -1.87 -9.34
CA VAL A 64 6.24 -2.13 -9.80
C VAL A 64 6.49 -3.63 -9.79
N ILE A 65 6.72 -4.21 -10.97
CA ILE A 65 7.00 -5.64 -11.15
C ILE A 65 8.43 -5.75 -11.69
N ASP A 66 9.30 -6.44 -10.95
CA ASP A 66 10.72 -6.62 -11.30
C ASP A 66 11.47 -5.31 -11.61
N GLY A 67 11.14 -4.23 -10.89
CA GLY A 67 11.74 -2.90 -11.09
C GLY A 67 11.23 -2.15 -12.32
N ARG A 68 10.14 -2.62 -12.93
CA ARG A 68 9.51 -2.03 -14.11
C ARG A 68 8.05 -1.64 -13.84
N GLY A 69 7.57 -0.62 -14.54
CA GLY A 69 6.17 -0.24 -14.48
C GLY A 69 5.28 -1.35 -15.05
N TRP A 70 4.22 -1.73 -14.34
CA TRP A 70 3.32 -2.83 -14.72
C TRP A 70 2.62 -2.67 -16.09
N ARG A 71 2.48 -1.44 -16.61
CA ARG A 71 1.82 -1.13 -17.89
C ARG A 71 2.83 -0.80 -18.99
N SER A 72 3.79 0.06 -18.68
CA SER A 72 4.78 0.56 -19.63
C SER A 72 5.94 -0.42 -19.86
N GLY A 73 6.25 -1.29 -18.88
CA GLY A 73 7.48 -2.08 -18.86
C GLY A 73 8.77 -1.26 -18.72
N ALA A 74 8.66 0.06 -18.55
CA ALA A 74 9.79 0.96 -18.42
C ALA A 74 10.52 0.75 -17.09
N LEU A 75 11.83 1.02 -17.07
CA LEU A 75 12.60 0.99 -15.83
C LEU A 75 12.13 2.12 -14.91
N VAL A 76 11.77 1.76 -13.68
CA VAL A 76 11.27 2.70 -12.69
C VAL A 76 12.43 3.52 -12.13
N GLU A 77 12.28 4.84 -12.13
CA GLU A 77 13.22 5.76 -11.51
C GLU A 77 12.77 6.12 -10.09
N LYS A 78 13.71 6.52 -9.23
CA LYS A 78 13.37 7.12 -7.93
C LYS A 78 13.48 8.62 -8.02
N ARG A 79 12.40 9.33 -7.71
CA ARG A 79 12.37 10.80 -7.67
C ARG A 79 11.85 11.27 -6.32
N GLU A 80 12.38 12.38 -5.85
CA GLU A 80 11.83 13.07 -4.67
C GLU A 80 10.79 14.09 -5.15
N ILE A 81 9.52 13.80 -4.88
CA ILE A 81 8.40 14.64 -5.33
C ILE A 81 7.51 14.93 -4.12
N PRO A 82 7.02 16.17 -3.95
CA PRO A 82 6.00 16.47 -2.96
C PRO A 82 4.69 15.75 -3.32
N GLN A 83 4.23 14.85 -2.44
CA GLN A 83 3.00 14.09 -2.63
C GLN A 83 2.06 14.26 -1.43
N TRP A 84 0.76 14.07 -1.67
CA TRP A 84 -0.27 13.99 -0.65
C TRP A 84 -0.33 12.60 -0.02
N PHE A 85 -0.39 12.57 1.31
CA PHE A 85 -0.51 11.36 2.11
C PHE A 85 -1.69 11.47 3.05
N LEU A 86 -2.31 10.32 3.35
CA LEU A 86 -3.30 10.16 4.40
C LEU A 86 -2.63 9.52 5.62
N ARG A 87 -2.92 10.03 6.81
CA ARG A 87 -2.44 9.50 8.11
C ARG A 87 -3.17 8.22 8.52
N ILE A 88 -3.21 7.23 7.63
CA ILE A 88 -3.84 5.94 7.94
C ILE A 88 -3.11 5.19 9.06
N THR A 89 -1.81 5.46 9.24
CA THR A 89 -1.00 4.87 10.32
C THR A 89 -1.49 5.24 11.70
N ASP A 90 -2.13 6.40 11.86
CA ASP A 90 -2.68 6.86 13.14
C ASP A 90 -3.88 5.98 13.55
N TYR A 91 -4.49 5.25 12.60
CA TYR A 91 -5.60 4.33 12.79
C TYR A 91 -5.18 2.85 12.73
N ALA A 92 -3.87 2.53 12.62
CA ALA A 92 -3.43 1.15 12.40
C ALA A 92 -3.82 0.20 13.53
N GLN A 93 -3.81 0.66 14.79
CA GLN A 93 -4.21 -0.18 15.93
C GLN A 93 -5.72 -0.44 15.94
N GLU A 94 -6.53 0.59 15.71
CA GLU A 94 -7.99 0.47 15.60
C GLU A 94 -8.37 -0.49 14.46
N LEU A 95 -7.69 -0.38 13.31
CA LEU A 95 -7.89 -1.30 12.19
C LEU A 95 -7.48 -2.74 12.51
N LEU A 96 -6.52 -2.97 13.42
CA LEU A 96 -6.11 -4.30 13.85
C LEU A 96 -7.11 -4.89 14.86
N ASP A 97 -7.51 -4.11 15.85
CA ASP A 97 -8.46 -4.52 16.89
C ASP A 97 -9.83 -4.83 16.27
N GLY A 98 -10.27 -4.00 15.31
CA GLY A 98 -11.52 -4.22 14.58
C GLY A 98 -11.55 -5.51 13.74
N LEU A 99 -10.42 -6.15 13.42
CA LEU A 99 -10.43 -7.44 12.69
C LEU A 99 -11.01 -8.58 13.53
N ASP A 100 -10.88 -8.49 14.86
CA ASP A 100 -11.39 -9.50 15.78
C ASP A 100 -12.93 -9.44 15.87
N GLU A 101 -13.53 -8.28 15.65
CA GLU A 101 -14.98 -8.05 15.67
C GLU A 101 -15.69 -8.51 14.37
N LEU A 102 -14.96 -8.76 13.28
CA LEU A 102 -15.54 -9.12 11.97
C LEU A 102 -15.90 -10.61 11.86
N GLU A 103 -16.94 -11.07 12.56
CA GLU A 103 -17.32 -12.50 12.64
C GLU A 103 -17.62 -13.17 11.28
N GLY A 104 -18.02 -12.41 10.26
CA GLY A 104 -18.35 -12.92 8.91
C GLY A 104 -17.20 -12.94 7.89
N TRP A 105 -15.99 -12.51 8.28
CA TRP A 105 -14.87 -12.38 7.34
C TRP A 105 -13.99 -13.63 7.28
N PRO A 106 -13.56 -14.08 6.08
CA PRO A 106 -12.63 -15.20 5.96
C PRO A 106 -11.32 -14.96 6.70
N GLU A 107 -10.84 -15.97 7.45
CA GLU A 107 -9.63 -15.84 8.27
C GLU A 107 -8.36 -15.57 7.44
N SER A 108 -8.34 -16.04 6.18
CA SER A 108 -7.24 -15.75 5.24
C SER A 108 -7.12 -14.25 4.96
N VAL A 109 -8.25 -13.56 4.80
CA VAL A 109 -8.30 -12.11 4.57
C VAL A 109 -7.89 -11.36 5.84
N LYS A 110 -8.40 -11.77 7.00
CA LYS A 110 -8.00 -11.19 8.29
C LYS A 110 -6.49 -11.35 8.53
N THR A 111 -5.94 -12.52 8.26
CA THR A 111 -4.50 -12.79 8.40
C THR A 111 -3.67 -11.94 7.45
N MET A 112 -4.09 -11.77 6.20
CA MET A 112 -3.42 -10.89 5.24
C MET A 112 -3.40 -9.44 5.72
N GLN A 113 -4.54 -8.94 6.21
CA GLN A 113 -4.66 -7.59 6.78
C GLN A 113 -3.82 -7.41 8.05
N ARG A 114 -3.82 -8.40 8.96
CA ARG A 114 -2.95 -8.38 10.15
C ARG A 114 -1.48 -8.30 9.74
N ASN A 115 -1.05 -9.09 8.76
CA ASN A 115 0.34 -9.08 8.31
C ASN A 115 0.72 -7.77 7.61
N TRP A 116 -0.21 -7.16 6.88
CA TRP A 116 -0.03 -5.89 6.18
C TRP A 116 0.03 -4.69 7.14
N ASN A 117 -0.90 -4.64 8.10
CA ASN A 117 -1.06 -3.51 9.02
C ASN A 117 -0.14 -3.58 10.23
N ARG A 118 0.41 -4.77 10.55
CA ARG A 118 1.34 -4.91 11.67
C ARG A 118 2.58 -4.07 11.38
N PRO A 119 2.88 -3.07 12.23
CA PRO A 119 4.15 -2.39 12.13
C PRO A 119 5.24 -3.45 12.24
N PHE A 120 6.24 -3.45 11.35
CA PHE A 120 7.52 -4.05 11.68
C PHE A 120 7.93 -3.36 12.98
N ARG A 121 7.76 -4.03 14.13
CA ARG A 121 8.47 -3.67 15.35
C ARG A 121 9.93 -3.84 14.96
N LYS A 122 10.55 -2.76 14.48
CA LYS A 122 11.97 -2.55 14.70
C LYS A 122 12.08 -2.67 16.21
N ALA A 123 12.54 -3.83 16.67
CA ALA A 123 13.21 -3.92 17.94
C ALA A 123 14.42 -2.99 17.83
N TRP A 124 14.20 -1.70 18.03
CA TRP A 124 15.22 -0.80 18.54
C TRP A 124 15.48 -1.25 19.98
N ARG A 125 16.13 -2.41 20.14
CA ARG A 125 16.96 -2.61 21.30
C ARG A 125 18.17 -1.73 21.04
N SER A 126 18.32 -0.73 21.90
CA SER A 126 19.50 0.10 22.01
C SER A 126 20.74 -0.78 22.12
N SER A 127 21.45 -0.92 21.02
CA SER A 127 22.89 -1.17 21.05
C SER A 127 23.51 0.01 20.33
N SER A 128 24.01 0.94 21.14
CA SER A 128 24.98 1.94 20.76
C SER A 128 26.06 1.30 19.90
N THR A 129 26.58 2.08 18.95
CA THR A 129 27.74 1.85 18.08
C THR A 129 27.43 1.45 16.63
N CYS A 130 28.06 2.19 15.71
CA CYS A 130 28.20 1.99 14.27
C CYS A 130 27.05 2.44 13.35
N ALA A 131 27.07 3.73 13.04
CA ALA A 131 26.89 4.19 11.67
C ALA A 131 28.01 3.61 10.79
N MET A 132 27.67 2.91 9.70
CA MET A 132 28.29 3.04 8.37
C MET A 132 27.80 1.92 7.41
N SER A 133 27.47 2.37 6.20
CA SER A 133 27.64 1.69 4.92
C SER A 133 26.95 0.34 4.65
N MET A 134 25.96 0.45 3.75
CA MET A 134 25.93 -0.18 2.43
C MET A 134 26.01 -1.72 2.31
N ALA A 135 25.02 -2.24 1.57
CA ALA A 135 25.08 -3.36 0.64
C ALA A 135 24.94 -4.80 1.17
N ALA A 136 24.43 -5.62 0.23
CA ALA A 136 24.29 -7.08 0.20
C ALA A 136 23.02 -7.65 0.87
N ARG A 137 22.00 -8.10 0.12
CA ARG A 137 21.93 -9.26 -0.80
C ARG A 137 21.36 -10.48 -0.07
N TRP A 138 20.11 -10.79 -0.41
CA TRP A 138 19.50 -12.11 -0.64
C TRP A 138 20.16 -13.36 -0.02
N THR A 139 19.34 -14.07 0.77
CA THR A 139 19.23 -15.55 0.90
C THR A 139 20.50 -16.39 0.82
N ARG A 140 20.83 -17.08 1.92
CA ARG A 140 20.89 -18.55 1.92
C ARG A 140 20.92 -19.16 3.31
N CYS A 141 20.09 -20.20 3.44
CA CYS A 141 20.15 -21.23 4.47
C CYS A 141 21.51 -21.93 4.52
N ALA A 142 21.72 -22.59 5.66
CA ALA A 142 22.65 -23.68 5.94
C ALA A 142 24.13 -23.32 6.13
N CYS A 143 24.60 -23.47 7.38
CA CYS A 143 25.85 -24.16 7.69
C CYS A 143 25.85 -24.56 9.18
N SER A 144 25.78 -25.87 9.42
CA SER A 144 26.09 -26.53 10.70
C SER A 144 27.54 -26.25 11.15
N PRO A 145 27.84 -26.29 12.45
CA PRO A 145 29.21 -26.07 12.93
C PRO A 145 30.09 -27.32 12.70
N PRO A 146 31.39 -27.16 12.40
CA PRO A 146 32.30 -28.29 12.31
C PRO A 146 32.70 -28.78 13.71
N ALA A 147 32.65 -30.10 13.89
CA ALA A 147 33.23 -30.80 15.03
C ALA A 147 34.74 -30.53 15.11
N ARG A 148 35.22 -30.13 16.28
CA ARG A 148 36.63 -29.91 16.57
C ARG A 148 37.16 -31.12 17.33
N THR A 149 38.03 -31.90 16.70
CA THR A 149 38.86 -32.92 17.35
C THR A 149 40.10 -32.26 17.95
N ARG A 150 40.25 -32.37 19.27
CA ARG A 150 41.45 -32.80 19.98
C ARG A 150 41.13 -32.92 21.46
#